data_AF-U2ABN5-F1
#
_entry.id   AF-U2ABN5-F1
#
_cell.length_a   1.000
_cell.length_b   1.000
_cell.length_c   1.000
_cell.angle_alpha   90.00
_cell.angle_beta   90.00
_cell.angle_gamma   90.00
#
_symmetry.space_group_name_H-M   'P 1'
#
loop_
_entity.id
_entity.type
_entity.pdbx_description
1 polymer ?
#
loop_
_entity_poly.entity_id
_entity_poly.type
_entity_poly.pdbx_seq_one_letter_code
_entity_poly.pdbx_strand_id
1 'polypeptide(L)'
;NLQQQAYDRGNHLTRFYPFHQNQNKTARIFTASASVQKLIWMPVDWKQRFPKFAKDLLSYLRIGTNLNDDAPDALTGSVECRQPPKRKSVMEILGYVR
;
A
#
# COMPACT_ATOMS: atom_id res chain seq x y z
N ASN A 1 -0.92 -17.69 -10.23
CA ASN A 1 -0.67 -17.93 -11.66
C ASN A 1 -1.21 -16.72 -12.44
N LEU A 2 -0.41 -15.69 -12.67
CA LEU A 2 -0.84 -14.46 -13.38
C LEU A 2 0.05 -14.20 -14.60
N GLN A 3 1.35 -14.43 -14.42
CA GLN A 3 2.35 -14.39 -15.48
C GLN A 3 2.10 -15.45 -16.56
N GLN A 4 1.77 -16.70 -16.18
CA GLN A 4 1.46 -17.74 -17.18
C GLN A 4 0.20 -17.38 -17.97
N GLN A 5 -0.87 -16.90 -17.32
CA GLN A 5 -2.06 -16.41 -18.04
C GLN A 5 -1.76 -15.25 -19.01
N ALA A 6 -0.83 -14.36 -18.66
CA ALA A 6 -0.42 -13.29 -19.55
C ALA A 6 0.34 -13.83 -20.78
N TYR A 7 1.19 -14.83 -20.58
CA TYR A 7 1.91 -15.51 -21.66
C TYR A 7 0.97 -16.27 -22.59
N ASP A 8 -0.01 -16.98 -22.04
CA ASP A 8 -1.01 -17.74 -22.81
C ASP A 8 -1.87 -16.81 -23.70
N ARG A 9 -2.00 -15.53 -23.32
CA ARG A 9 -2.67 -14.47 -24.09
C ARG A 9 -1.73 -13.71 -25.03
N GLY A 10 -0.48 -14.14 -25.18
CA GLY A 10 0.52 -13.54 -26.06
C GLY A 10 1.21 -12.28 -25.52
N ASN A 11 1.01 -11.92 -24.24
CA ASN A 11 1.71 -10.78 -23.64
C ASN A 11 3.03 -11.24 -22.98
N HIS A 12 4.13 -11.10 -23.72
CA HIS A 12 5.48 -11.46 -23.24
C HIS A 12 6.31 -10.24 -22.81
N LEU A 13 5.74 -9.03 -22.94
CA LEU A 13 6.43 -7.78 -22.67
C LEU A 13 6.25 -7.32 -21.21
N THR A 14 5.15 -7.70 -20.56
CA THR A 14 4.88 -7.33 -19.17
C THR A 14 5.58 -8.27 -18.19
N ARG A 15 6.44 -7.71 -17.33
CA ARG A 15 7.05 -8.45 -16.22
C ARG A 15 6.24 -8.23 -14.93
N PHE A 16 5.84 -9.32 -14.29
CA PHE A 16 5.09 -9.28 -13.04
C PHE A 16 6.03 -9.45 -11.86
N TYR A 17 6.00 -8.51 -10.93
CA TYR A 17 6.73 -8.59 -9.66
C TYR A 17 5.72 -8.80 -8.54
N PRO A 18 5.47 -10.05 -8.11
CA PRO A 18 4.60 -10.29 -6.98
C PRO A 18 5.26 -9.72 -5.72
N PHE A 19 4.50 -8.95 -4.95
CA PHE A 19 4.91 -8.53 -3.62
C PHE A 19 3.96 -9.16 -2.61
N HIS A 20 4.52 -9.72 -1.55
CA HIS A 20 3.75 -10.31 -0.47
C HIS A 20 3.90 -9.43 0.76
N GLN A 21 2.78 -8.85 1.20
CA GLN A 21 2.73 -8.00 2.37
C GLN A 21 2.24 -8.80 3.57
N ASN A 22 3.19 -9.22 4.42
CA ASN A 22 2.93 -10.02 5.62
C ASN A 22 2.65 -9.21 6.88
N GLN A 23 2.85 -7.89 6.83
CA GLN A 23 2.69 -7.03 7.99
C GLN A 23 1.21 -6.78 8.30
N ASN A 24 0.93 -6.51 9.58
CA ASN A 24 -0.41 -6.17 10.04
C ASN A 24 -0.92 -4.92 9.32
N LYS A 25 -2.02 -5.09 8.57
CA LYS A 25 -2.64 -4.06 7.73
C LYS A 25 -3.04 -2.82 8.53
N THR A 26 -3.71 -3.00 9.67
CA THR A 26 -4.12 -1.90 10.55
C THR A 26 -2.93 -1.13 11.10
N ALA A 27 -1.87 -1.83 11.52
CA ALA A 27 -0.66 -1.18 12.00
C ALA A 27 0.01 -0.34 10.91
N ARG A 28 0.11 -0.87 9.69
CA ARG A 28 0.67 -0.15 8.53
C ARG A 28 -0.12 1.11 8.19
N ILE A 29 -1.44 0.99 8.06
CA ILE A 29 -2.33 2.13 7.79
C ILE A 29 -2.16 3.19 8.87
N PHE A 30 -2.14 2.77 10.13
CA PHE A 30 -1.98 3.67 11.24
C PHE A 30 -0.62 4.40 11.22
N THR A 31 0.48 3.67 11.03
CA THR A 31 1.84 4.23 10.95
C THR A 31 2.00 5.18 9.76
N ALA A 32 1.42 4.86 8.60
CA ALA A 32 1.56 5.66 7.38
C ALA A 32 0.61 6.86 7.33
N SER A 33 -0.43 6.90 8.16
CA SER A 33 -1.52 7.90 8.11
C SER A 33 -1.04 9.36 8.04
N ALA A 34 -0.06 9.75 8.85
CA ALA A 34 0.49 11.10 8.84
C ALA A 34 1.21 11.44 7.52
N SER A 35 1.97 10.48 7.00
CA SER A 35 2.66 10.62 5.72
C SER A 35 1.69 10.65 4.54
N VAL A 36 0.63 9.84 4.59
CA VAL A 36 -0.45 9.84 3.59
C VAL A 36 -1.09 11.21 3.50
N GLN A 37 -1.49 11.81 4.63
CA GLN A 37 -2.12 13.13 4.64
C GLN A 37 -1.20 14.24 4.13
N LYS A 38 0.12 14.12 4.36
CA LYS A 38 1.11 15.13 3.95
C LYS A 38 1.53 15.01 2.48
N LEU A 39 1.69 13.78 1.98
CA LEU A 39 2.34 13.50 0.70
C LEU A 39 1.35 13.23 -0.42
N ILE A 40 0.10 12.88 -0.12
CA ILE A 40 -0.90 12.55 -1.13
C ILE A 40 -1.79 13.74 -1.40
N TRP A 41 -1.69 14.24 -2.63
CA TRP A 41 -2.45 15.38 -3.10
C TRP A 41 -3.51 14.88 -4.07
N MET A 42 -4.77 15.20 -3.78
CA MET A 42 -5.90 14.78 -4.59
C MET A 42 -6.46 15.98 -5.38
N PRO A 43 -7.00 15.76 -6.61
CA PRO A 43 -7.74 16.79 -7.34
C PRO A 43 -8.90 17.35 -6.53
N VAL A 44 -9.29 18.62 -6.72
CA VAL A 44 -10.33 19.28 -5.90
C VAL A 44 -11.65 18.49 -5.85
N ASP A 45 -12.01 17.82 -6.94
CA ASP A 45 -13.26 17.08 -7.13
C ASP A 45 -13.11 15.57 -6.91
N TRP A 46 -12.01 15.10 -6.31
CA TRP A 46 -11.74 13.67 -6.13
C TRP A 46 -12.86 12.92 -5.41
N LYS A 47 -13.54 13.58 -4.47
CA LYS A 47 -14.68 12.98 -3.73
C LYS A 47 -15.88 12.72 -4.64
N GLN A 48 -16.10 13.57 -5.65
CA GLN A 48 -17.17 13.40 -6.62
C GLN A 48 -16.77 12.41 -7.71
N ARG A 49 -15.50 12.42 -8.15
CA ARG A 49 -14.97 11.46 -9.12
C ARG A 49 -14.93 10.03 -8.58
N PHE A 50 -14.60 9.87 -7.30
CA PHE A 50 -14.41 8.57 -6.66
C PHE A 50 -15.22 8.45 -5.35
N PRO A 51 -16.56 8.43 -5.41
CA PRO A 51 -17.41 8.51 -4.22
C PRO A 51 -17.26 7.28 -3.30
N LYS A 52 -17.11 6.09 -3.87
CA LYS A 52 -16.84 4.86 -3.09
C LYS A 52 -15.52 4.96 -2.34
N PHE A 53 -14.46 5.36 -3.03
CA PHE A 53 -13.13 5.54 -2.45
C PHE A 53 -13.14 6.60 -1.33
N ALA A 54 -13.82 7.72 -1.56
CA ALA A 54 -13.98 8.77 -0.56
C ALA A 54 -14.74 8.29 0.67
N LYS A 55 -15.83 7.53 0.48
CA LYS A 55 -16.58 6.94 1.59
C LYS A 55 -15.69 6.03 2.43
N ASP A 56 -15.04 5.05 1.80
CA ASP A 56 -14.22 4.04 2.49
C ASP A 56 -13.04 4.69 3.22
N LEU A 57 -12.42 5.72 2.63
CA LEU A 57 -11.31 6.44 3.26
C LEU A 57 -11.77 7.33 4.42
N LEU A 58 -12.88 8.06 4.28
CA LEU A 58 -13.36 9.01 5.29
C LEU A 58 -14.09 8.33 6.45
N SER A 59 -14.67 7.14 6.23
CA SER A 59 -15.31 6.37 7.31
C SER A 59 -14.33 5.51 8.11
N TYR A 60 -13.06 5.46 7.72
CA TYR A 60 -12.07 4.61 8.38
C TYR A 60 -11.76 5.13 9.79
N LEU A 61 -12.01 4.29 10.79
CA LEU A 61 -11.77 4.58 12.20
C LEU A 61 -10.44 3.99 12.65
N ARG A 62 -9.71 4.73 13.49
CA ARG A 62 -8.47 4.23 14.12
C ARG A 62 -8.74 2.99 14.99
N ILE A 63 -9.84 3.01 15.73
CA ILE A 63 -10.24 1.95 16.66
C ILE A 63 -11.72 1.68 16.38
N GLY A 64 -12.06 0.41 16.15
CA GLY A 64 -13.43 -0.02 15.85
C GLY A 64 -13.50 -0.93 14.64
N THR A 65 -14.72 -1.17 14.16
CA THR A 65 -14.98 -2.04 13.02
C THR A 65 -14.91 -1.24 11.72
N ASN A 66 -13.91 -1.53 10.90
CA ASN A 66 -13.80 -1.01 9.54
C ASN A 66 -14.24 -2.11 8.56
N LEU A 67 -15.38 -1.92 7.90
CA LEU A 67 -15.88 -2.84 6.88
C LEU A 67 -14.98 -2.87 5.64
N ASN A 68 -14.48 -1.69 5.25
CA ASN A 68 -13.65 -1.51 4.08
C ASN A 68 -12.37 -0.76 4.48
N ASP A 69 -11.22 -1.31 4.11
CA ASP A 69 -9.90 -0.74 4.37
C ASP A 69 -9.01 -0.67 3.11
N ASP A 70 -9.56 -0.98 1.94
CA ASP A 70 -8.85 -0.96 0.66
C ASP A 70 -8.37 0.45 0.28
N ALA A 71 -9.21 1.46 0.50
CA ALA A 71 -8.86 2.85 0.21
C ALA A 71 -7.68 3.34 1.06
N PRO A 72 -7.71 3.25 2.41
CA PRO A 72 -6.56 3.61 3.22
C PRO A 72 -5.33 2.70 3.01
N ASP A 73 -5.48 1.41 2.73
CA ASP A 73 -4.35 0.51 2.43
C ASP A 73 -3.68 0.85 1.09
N ALA A 74 -4.44 1.19 0.05
CA ALA A 74 -3.90 1.62 -1.23
C ALA A 74 -3.06 2.90 -1.12
N LEU A 75 -3.51 3.86 -0.31
CA LEU A 75 -2.75 5.09 -0.03
C LEU A 75 -1.49 4.78 0.80
N THR A 76 -1.61 3.87 1.77
CA THR A 76 -0.49 3.40 2.59
C THR A 76 0.59 2.76 1.73
N GLY A 77 0.23 1.81 0.85
CA GLY A 77 1.17 1.18 -0.07
C GLY A 77 1.85 2.19 -1.00
N SER A 78 1.13 3.21 -1.45
CA SER A 78 1.67 4.28 -2.30
C SER A 78 2.75 5.13 -1.61
N VAL A 79 2.71 5.24 -0.28
CA VAL A 79 3.72 5.94 0.53
C VAL A 79 4.88 5.00 0.89
N GLU A 80 4.59 3.75 1.24
CA GLU A 80 5.60 2.76 1.60
C GLU A 80 6.55 2.43 0.43
N CYS A 81 6.01 2.26 -0.78
CA CYS A 81 6.81 2.00 -1.98
C CYS A 81 7.72 3.17 -2.38
N ARG A 82 7.49 4.38 -1.84
CA ARG A 82 8.33 5.57 -2.09
C ARG A 82 9.50 5.70 -1.13
N GLN A 83 9.50 4.97 -0.01
CA GLN A 83 10.56 5.08 0.97
C GLN A 83 11.82 4.36 0.45
N PRO A 84 13.02 4.97 0.54
CA PRO A 84 14.25 4.26 0.24
C PRO A 84 14.34 3.03 1.15
N PRO A 85 14.97 1.93 0.69
CA PRO A 85 15.08 0.71 1.48
C PRO A 85 15.64 1.05 2.86
N LYS A 86 15.00 0.51 3.91
CA LYS A 86 15.44 0.75 5.29
C LYS A 86 16.93 0.44 5.39
N ARG A 87 17.70 1.38 5.93
CA ARG A 87 19.13 1.18 6.19
C ARG A 87 19.25 0.03 7.18
N LYS A 88 19.84 -1.08 6.73
CA LYS A 88 20.17 -2.20 7.61
C LYS A 88 21.46 -1.88 8.35
N SER A 89 21.53 -2.22 9.63
CA SER A 89 22.79 -2.14 10.37
C SER A 89 23.79 -3.15 9.80
N VAL A 90 25.09 -2.88 9.98
CA VAL A 90 26.14 -3.85 9.60
C VAL A 90 25.92 -5.20 10.27
N MET A 91 25.42 -5.22 11.51
CA MET A 91 25.15 -6.47 12.22
C MET A 91 23.94 -7.25 11.68
N GLU A 92 22.90 -6.58 11.17
CA GLU A 92 21.82 -7.29 10.44
C GLU A 92 22.32 -7.84 9.10
N ILE A 93 23.20 -7.12 8.40
CA ILE A 93 23.78 -7.58 7.14
C ILE A 93 24.67 -8.80 7.37
N LEU A 94 25.42 -8.82 8.47
CA LEU A 94 26.28 -9.92 8.88
C LEU A 94 25.52 -11.04 9.65
N GLY A 95 24.21 -10.90 9.86
CA GLY A 95 23.37 -11.94 10.48
C GLY A 95 23.48 -12.08 12.01
N TYR A 96 24.06 -11.10 12.71
CA TYR A 96 24.23 -11.12 14.16
C TYR A 96 22.99 -10.65 14.94
N VAL A 97 22.01 -10.04 14.26
CA VAL A 97 20.72 -9.64 14.87
C VAL A 97 19.59 -10.24 14.03
N ARG A 98 18.68 -10.95 14.71
CA ARG A 98 17.44 -11.49 14.14
C ARG A 98 16.27 -10.57 14.44
#